data_AF-A0A1A5YQ45-F1
#
_entry.id   AF-A0A1A5YQ45-F1
#
_cell.length_a   1.000
_cell.length_b   1.000
_cell.length_c   1.000
_cell.angle_alpha   90.00
_cell.angle_beta   90.00
_cell.angle_gamma   90.00
#
_symmetry.space_group_name_H-M   'P 1'
#
loop_
_entity.id
_entity.type
_entity.pdbx_description
1 polymer ?
#
loop_
_entity_poly.entity_id
_entity_poly.type
_entity_poly.pdbx_seq_one_letter_code
_entity_poly.pdbx_strand_id
1 'polypeptide(L)'
;MEPYIIKPWDDMLEEENSGLNLEQYVPPELEKLAQEVCRAYDISVSSMILITSKPDKGGAIWRIDTNRGPRSLKVLHRTPQRSLFSVCAQQYVLRNGGRVPGIILTKDGSNSVVAGGKLWIVTDWIEELTPVAKIDLEGAMTLCHGLGEFHHWSKGYVPPSEAGHSSRIFKWESQYEKILTKIGWFRHIAQLYRETAASEKLLGVLDMFEGQAKEMLVRFRASAYRRMVAKGEAHWGLAHQDYGWSNGQMGPGGIWVIDLDGVAYDLAIRDLRKIITSTMDDMGSWDLNWIRGVIEAYHRANPLDQETFELLWIDMAFPNEFYKHVKEVVFRPVEFMDTELGAILDRVLATEANKWEVLKELEKDKSKYAAGDYSAEEENIRAPYAYRNYAKGGRRVLPQEEPVTEKREGRNVIRLVVNPDGKAVLLPGTGEGAGSKNGKRKPRKEERASQKRGSRGLNRKPLKAEERTDEARRKGQDSKGRKEKARREADKKARDGKRKQDGKSGSGKSGKSSKSIKSGKRLKETPSAASPAAMSPGKRKVKRSPESGKKTGVSRKGPLLKQKKGLYIKAYIRSAFSAEPTQTDSQLQAEEGVF
;
A
#
# COMPACT_ATOMS: atom_id res chain seq x y z
N MET A 1 -27.57 -14.90 24.24
CA MET A 1 -27.32 -13.87 23.21
C MET A 1 -26.33 -14.46 22.23
N GLU A 2 -26.56 -14.25 20.94
CA GLU A 2 -25.53 -14.55 19.93
C GLU A 2 -24.34 -13.57 20.11
N PRO A 3 -23.10 -14.00 19.82
CA PRO A 3 -21.96 -13.09 19.89
C PRO A 3 -22.08 -12.02 18.80
N TYR A 4 -21.85 -10.75 19.18
CA TYR A 4 -21.85 -9.64 18.23
C TYR A 4 -20.79 -9.88 17.13
N ILE A 5 -21.20 -9.77 15.85
CA ILE A 5 -20.32 -9.92 14.69
C ILE A 5 -20.10 -8.55 14.04
N ILE A 6 -18.83 -8.19 13.87
CA ILE A 6 -18.41 -6.91 13.31
C ILE A 6 -18.67 -6.92 11.80
N LYS A 7 -19.56 -6.04 11.37
CA LYS A 7 -19.83 -5.71 9.96
C LYS A 7 -19.25 -4.33 9.64
N PRO A 8 -19.14 -3.94 8.36
CA PRO A 8 -19.02 -2.53 8.00
C PRO A 8 -20.16 -1.68 8.59
N TRP A 9 -19.93 -0.38 8.73
CA TRP A 9 -20.89 0.62 9.25
C TRP A 9 -20.82 1.95 8.48
N ASP A 10 -20.36 1.90 7.23
CA ASP A 10 -20.35 3.02 6.28
C ASP A 10 -21.74 3.38 5.75
N ASP A 11 -22.70 2.45 5.83
CA ASP A 11 -24.12 2.65 5.54
C ASP A 11 -24.83 3.61 6.52
N MET A 12 -24.28 3.83 7.72
CA MET A 12 -24.82 4.79 8.70
C MET A 12 -24.70 6.28 8.29
N LEU A 13 -24.22 6.55 7.07
CA LEU A 13 -24.29 7.86 6.41
C LEU A 13 -25.56 8.07 5.58
N GLU A 14 -26.30 7.01 5.21
CA GLU A 14 -27.53 7.16 4.41
C GLU A 14 -28.71 7.74 5.21
N GLU A 15 -28.63 7.76 6.55
CA GLU A 15 -29.53 8.55 7.39
C GLU A 15 -29.13 10.04 7.36
N GLU A 16 -29.72 10.77 6.41
CA GLU A 16 -29.53 12.22 6.16
C GLU A 16 -29.76 13.10 7.40
N ASN A 17 -28.74 13.27 8.28
CA ASN A 17 -28.44 14.46 9.12
C ASN A 17 -27.40 14.21 10.24
N SER A 18 -26.84 13.00 10.40
CA SER A 18 -26.11 12.64 11.63
C SER A 18 -24.91 13.55 11.99
N GLY A 19 -24.26 14.19 11.00
CA GLY A 19 -23.10 15.05 11.20
C GLY A 19 -21.87 14.31 11.75
N LEU A 20 -21.91 12.98 11.77
CA LEU A 20 -20.88 12.12 12.33
C LEU A 20 -19.65 12.05 11.41
N ASN A 21 -18.48 12.35 11.97
CA ASN A 21 -17.22 11.97 11.33
C ASN A 21 -17.01 10.46 11.56
N LEU A 22 -17.36 9.62 10.56
CA LEU A 22 -17.25 8.17 10.71
C LEU A 22 -15.82 7.68 10.99
N GLU A 23 -14.79 8.37 10.50
CA GLU A 23 -13.38 8.03 10.79
C GLU A 23 -13.03 8.20 12.28
N GLN A 24 -13.88 8.93 13.03
CA GLN A 24 -13.79 9.15 14.48
C GLN A 24 -14.98 8.54 15.23
N TYR A 25 -15.66 7.56 14.63
CA TYR A 25 -16.78 6.84 15.23
C TYR A 25 -16.66 5.32 15.06
N VAL A 26 -17.15 4.59 16.06
CA VAL A 26 -17.37 3.14 16.05
C VAL A 26 -18.71 2.81 16.71
N PRO A 27 -19.42 1.73 16.31
CA PRO A 27 -20.63 1.29 17.00
C PRO A 27 -20.37 0.99 18.50
N PRO A 28 -21.32 1.30 19.42
CA PRO A 28 -21.15 1.04 20.85
C PRO A 28 -20.87 -0.43 21.19
N GLU A 29 -21.39 -1.37 20.39
CA GLU A 29 -21.12 -2.80 20.51
C GLU A 29 -19.66 -3.13 20.18
N LEU A 30 -19.07 -2.45 19.20
CA LEU A 30 -17.67 -2.60 18.85
C LEU A 30 -16.76 -2.00 19.94
N GLU A 31 -17.13 -0.86 20.52
CA GLU A 31 -16.39 -0.27 21.63
C GLU A 31 -16.47 -1.15 22.90
N LYS A 32 -17.64 -1.70 23.21
CA LYS A 32 -17.79 -2.69 24.29
C LYS A 32 -16.94 -3.93 24.03
N LEU A 33 -16.91 -4.44 22.80
CA LEU A 33 -16.09 -5.59 22.42
C LEU A 33 -14.58 -5.27 22.55
N ALA A 34 -14.16 -4.05 22.23
CA ALA A 34 -12.78 -3.58 22.46
C ALA A 34 -12.39 -3.64 23.94
N GLN A 35 -13.28 -3.19 24.84
CA GLN A 35 -13.07 -3.30 26.30
C GLN A 35 -13.02 -4.75 26.79
N GLU A 36 -13.82 -5.65 26.20
CA GLU A 36 -13.79 -7.08 26.51
C GLU A 36 -12.48 -7.73 26.03
N VAL A 37 -12.02 -7.43 24.82
CA VAL A 37 -10.73 -7.90 24.25
C VAL A 37 -9.54 -7.48 25.12
N CYS A 38 -9.52 -6.24 25.64
CA CYS A 38 -8.46 -5.78 26.55
C CYS A 38 -8.27 -6.68 27.79
N ARG A 39 -9.32 -7.36 28.27
CA ARG A 39 -9.23 -8.25 29.44
C ARG A 39 -8.37 -9.50 29.20
N ALA A 40 -8.15 -9.89 27.95
CA ALA A 40 -7.28 -11.01 27.58
C ALA A 40 -5.79 -10.73 27.81
N TYR A 41 -5.39 -9.47 27.96
CA TYR A 41 -4.00 -9.04 28.12
C TYR A 41 -3.67 -8.75 29.60
N ASP A 42 -2.38 -8.81 29.99
CA ASP A 42 -1.90 -8.43 31.33
C ASP A 42 -1.71 -6.90 31.47
N ILE A 43 -2.79 -6.17 31.21
CA ILE A 43 -2.86 -4.71 31.27
C ILE A 43 -4.14 -4.26 31.97
N SER A 44 -4.05 -3.17 32.72
CA SER A 44 -5.19 -2.44 33.26
C SER A 44 -5.34 -1.14 32.48
N VAL A 45 -6.43 -0.99 31.73
CA VAL A 45 -6.72 0.17 30.89
C VAL A 45 -7.38 1.27 31.73
N SER A 46 -6.83 2.49 31.69
CA SER A 46 -7.38 3.67 32.37
C SER A 46 -8.05 4.66 31.43
N SER A 47 -7.68 4.67 30.14
CA SER A 47 -8.31 5.45 29.09
C SER A 47 -8.36 4.63 27.79
N MET A 48 -9.34 4.92 26.94
CA MET A 48 -9.41 4.40 25.57
C MET A 48 -9.89 5.52 24.65
N ILE A 49 -9.09 5.88 23.66
CA ILE A 49 -9.35 6.97 22.72
C ILE A 49 -9.28 6.40 21.31
N LEU A 50 -10.38 6.48 20.55
CA LEU A 50 -10.38 6.12 19.14
C LEU A 50 -9.49 7.10 18.35
N ILE A 51 -8.56 6.56 17.56
CA ILE A 51 -7.62 7.32 16.75
C ILE A 51 -8.10 7.40 15.30
N THR A 52 -8.56 6.27 14.76
CA THR A 52 -9.10 6.17 13.41
C THR A 52 -9.97 4.92 13.29
N SER A 53 -11.01 5.00 12.46
CA SER A 53 -11.88 3.91 12.06
C SER A 53 -11.80 3.71 10.53
N LYS A 54 -12.01 2.47 10.07
CA LYS A 54 -12.14 2.07 8.66
C LYS A 54 -13.56 1.48 8.51
N PRO A 55 -14.61 2.33 8.40
CA PRO A 55 -16.01 1.92 8.54
C PRO A 55 -16.45 0.95 7.43
N ASP A 56 -15.94 1.18 6.22
CA ASP A 56 -16.13 0.37 4.99
C ASP A 56 -15.63 -1.09 5.12
N LYS A 57 -14.66 -1.34 6.01
CA LYS A 57 -14.00 -2.63 6.16
C LYS A 57 -14.18 -3.25 7.54
N GLY A 58 -14.82 -2.54 8.47
CA GLY A 58 -14.96 -2.94 9.86
C GLY A 58 -13.61 -3.08 10.58
N GLY A 59 -12.77 -2.03 10.50
CA GLY A 59 -11.49 -1.91 11.19
C GLY A 59 -11.44 -0.66 12.08
N ALA A 60 -10.62 -0.65 13.13
CA ALA A 60 -10.43 0.52 14.00
C ALA A 60 -9.15 0.42 14.83
N ILE A 61 -8.62 1.58 15.24
CA ILE A 61 -7.42 1.72 16.08
C ILE A 61 -7.75 2.66 17.24
N TRP A 62 -7.46 2.21 18.47
CA TRP A 62 -7.54 3.01 19.69
C TRP A 62 -6.16 3.15 20.34
N ARG A 63 -5.88 4.33 20.90
CA ARG A 63 -4.82 4.51 21.91
C ARG A 63 -5.43 4.17 23.27
N ILE A 64 -4.80 3.26 24.00
CA ILE A 64 -5.18 2.91 25.37
C ILE A 64 -4.05 3.32 26.33
N ASP A 65 -4.36 4.12 27.35
CA ASP A 65 -3.43 4.33 28.46
C ASP A 65 -3.56 3.15 29.44
N THR A 66 -2.42 2.59 29.87
CA THR A 66 -2.40 1.41 30.73
C THR A 66 -1.38 1.53 31.87
N ASN A 67 -1.52 0.68 32.88
CA ASN A 67 -0.52 0.48 33.94
C ASN A 67 0.86 -0.02 33.43
N ARG A 68 0.99 -0.36 32.15
CA ARG A 68 2.24 -0.71 31.46
C ARG A 68 2.70 0.36 30.45
N GLY A 69 2.18 1.59 30.54
CA GLY A 69 2.38 2.66 29.54
C GLY A 69 1.33 2.64 28.42
N PRO A 70 1.38 3.58 27.47
CA PRO A 70 0.41 3.64 26.37
C PRO A 70 0.59 2.48 25.39
N ARG A 71 -0.51 1.99 24.83
CA ARG A 71 -0.54 0.93 23.81
C ARG A 71 -1.51 1.30 22.69
N SER A 72 -1.37 0.64 21.55
CA SER A 72 -2.34 0.67 20.45
C SER A 72 -3.16 -0.61 20.48
N LEU A 73 -4.47 -0.51 20.62
CA LEU A 73 -5.41 -1.61 20.37
C LEU A 73 -5.93 -1.48 18.94
N LYS A 74 -5.90 -2.57 18.18
CA LYS A 74 -6.36 -2.57 16.79
C LYS A 74 -7.26 -3.77 16.49
N VAL A 75 -8.40 -3.51 15.86
CA VAL A 75 -9.18 -4.55 15.18
C VAL A 75 -8.83 -4.56 13.70
N LEU A 76 -8.35 -5.71 13.23
CA LEU A 76 -7.83 -5.92 11.89
C LEU A 76 -9.00 -6.21 10.95
N HIS A 77 -9.03 -5.48 9.84
CA HIS A 77 -10.19 -5.40 8.97
C HIS A 77 -10.40 -6.65 8.08
N ARG A 78 -9.37 -7.48 7.90
CA ARG A 78 -9.44 -8.74 7.12
C ARG A 78 -9.87 -9.93 7.98
N THR A 79 -10.15 -11.07 7.34
CA THR A 79 -10.52 -12.32 8.03
C THR A 79 -9.43 -12.75 9.02
N PRO A 80 -9.76 -13.48 10.12
CA PRO A 80 -8.77 -13.83 11.14
C PRO A 80 -7.53 -14.55 10.60
N GLN A 81 -7.69 -15.49 9.68
CA GLN A 81 -6.58 -16.20 9.04
C GLN A 81 -5.71 -15.24 8.22
N ARG A 82 -6.31 -14.34 7.43
CA ARG A 82 -5.57 -13.39 6.61
C ARG A 82 -4.83 -12.36 7.45
N SER A 83 -5.44 -11.90 8.55
CA SER A 83 -4.84 -11.00 9.53
C SER A 83 -3.70 -11.69 10.31
N LEU A 84 -3.82 -13.00 10.60
CA LEU A 84 -2.76 -13.74 11.28
C LEU A 84 -1.44 -13.78 10.48
N PHE A 85 -1.51 -13.72 9.14
CA PHE A 85 -0.31 -13.62 8.29
C PHE A 85 0.49 -12.34 8.58
N SER A 86 -0.16 -11.17 8.67
CA SER A 86 0.52 -9.89 8.93
C SER A 86 0.97 -9.77 10.38
N VAL A 87 0.20 -10.28 11.34
CA VAL A 87 0.56 -10.32 12.76
C VAL A 87 1.82 -11.16 12.99
N CYS A 88 1.88 -12.37 12.43
CA CYS A 88 3.06 -13.22 12.55
C CYS A 88 4.27 -12.66 11.76
N ALA A 89 4.04 -11.99 10.62
CA ALA A 89 5.08 -11.28 9.89
C ALA A 89 5.69 -10.13 10.73
N GLN A 90 4.86 -9.33 11.39
CA GLN A 90 5.31 -8.25 12.28
C GLN A 90 6.14 -8.79 13.44
N GLN A 91 5.74 -9.91 14.06
CA GLN A 91 6.55 -10.57 15.09
C GLN A 91 7.87 -11.11 14.56
N TYR A 92 7.90 -11.65 13.34
CA TYR A 92 9.11 -12.17 12.69
C TYR A 92 10.11 -11.04 12.43
N VAL A 93 9.66 -9.96 11.77
CA VAL A 93 10.48 -8.77 11.47
C VAL A 93 11.04 -8.16 12.75
N LEU A 94 10.24 -8.02 13.81
CA LEU A 94 10.68 -7.52 15.11
C LEU A 94 11.79 -8.39 15.72
N ARG A 95 11.62 -9.72 15.74
CA ARG A 95 12.59 -10.67 16.32
C ARG A 95 13.93 -10.65 15.59
N ASN A 96 13.92 -10.34 14.30
CA ASN A 96 15.13 -10.21 13.49
C ASN A 96 15.83 -8.85 13.67
N GLY A 97 15.18 -7.84 14.28
CA GLY A 97 15.76 -6.50 14.49
C GLY A 97 15.11 -5.38 13.67
N GLY A 98 14.04 -5.67 12.93
CA GLY A 98 13.28 -4.66 12.21
C GLY A 98 12.46 -3.75 13.13
N ARG A 99 12.48 -2.45 12.86
CA ARG A 99 11.76 -1.43 13.65
C ARG A 99 10.27 -1.39 13.25
N VAL A 100 9.49 -2.24 13.90
CA VAL A 100 8.03 -2.30 13.82
C VAL A 100 7.45 -2.30 15.25
N PRO A 101 6.22 -1.83 15.50
CA PRO A 101 5.64 -1.86 16.84
C PRO A 101 5.64 -3.29 17.43
N GLY A 102 6.11 -3.45 18.66
CA GLY A 102 6.09 -4.75 19.32
C GLY A 102 4.67 -5.21 19.60
N ILE A 103 4.37 -6.49 19.34
CA ILE A 103 3.07 -7.10 19.67
C ILE A 103 3.10 -7.59 21.11
N ILE A 104 2.16 -7.08 21.91
CA ILE A 104 1.94 -7.50 23.29
C ILE A 104 1.20 -8.83 23.27
N LEU A 105 1.67 -9.81 24.04
CA LEU A 105 1.01 -11.10 24.16
C LEU A 105 -0.15 -11.05 25.16
N THR A 106 -1.17 -11.87 24.93
CA THR A 106 -2.24 -12.15 25.87
C THR A 106 -1.74 -12.99 27.06
N LYS A 107 -2.57 -13.14 28.10
CA LYS A 107 -2.26 -13.91 29.33
C LYS A 107 -1.96 -15.40 29.08
N ASP A 108 -2.45 -15.96 27.99
CA ASP A 108 -2.19 -17.33 27.52
C ASP A 108 -1.01 -17.43 26.54
N GLY A 109 -0.35 -16.31 26.20
CA GLY A 109 0.78 -16.26 25.30
C GLY A 109 0.43 -16.13 23.80
N SER A 110 -0.85 -16.01 23.43
CA SER A 110 -1.24 -15.68 22.05
C SER A 110 -0.78 -14.28 21.65
N ASN A 111 -0.57 -14.08 20.34
CA ASN A 111 -0.23 -12.77 19.76
C ASN A 111 -1.45 -11.93 19.36
N SER A 112 -2.65 -12.49 19.52
CA SER A 112 -3.90 -11.91 19.04
C SER A 112 -5.12 -12.57 19.69
N VAL A 113 -6.27 -11.88 19.59
CA VAL A 113 -7.58 -12.34 20.07
C VAL A 113 -8.55 -12.38 18.88
N VAL A 114 -9.31 -13.47 18.72
CA VAL A 114 -10.42 -13.52 17.76
C VAL A 114 -11.72 -13.14 18.47
N ALA A 115 -12.32 -12.03 18.06
CA ALA A 115 -13.56 -11.53 18.65
C ALA A 115 -14.41 -10.83 17.59
N GLY A 116 -15.72 -11.09 17.61
CA GLY A 116 -16.69 -10.56 16.64
C GLY A 116 -16.38 -10.87 15.17
N GLY A 117 -15.76 -12.01 14.89
CA GLY A 117 -15.38 -12.45 13.53
C GLY A 117 -14.13 -11.78 12.95
N LYS A 118 -13.44 -10.91 13.71
CA LYS A 118 -12.19 -10.23 13.33
C LYS A 118 -11.04 -10.64 14.25
N LEU A 119 -9.82 -10.33 13.83
CA LEU A 119 -8.61 -10.49 14.65
C LEU A 119 -8.26 -9.16 15.33
N TRP A 120 -7.89 -9.23 16.60
CA TRP A 120 -7.50 -8.07 17.41
C TRP A 120 -6.08 -8.24 17.92
N ILE A 121 -5.32 -7.15 17.95
CA ILE A 121 -3.96 -7.10 18.49
C ILE A 121 -3.79 -5.89 19.42
N VAL A 122 -2.88 -6.01 20.37
CA VAL A 122 -2.33 -4.89 21.14
C VAL A 122 -0.85 -4.74 20.78
N THR A 123 -0.42 -3.53 20.46
CA THR A 123 0.99 -3.22 20.14
C THR A 123 1.53 -2.06 20.97
N ASP A 124 2.86 -1.90 20.96
CA ASP A 124 3.52 -0.70 21.48
C ASP A 124 2.93 0.58 20.88
N TRP A 125 2.79 1.62 21.70
CA TRP A 125 2.56 2.98 21.24
C TRP A 125 3.89 3.73 21.25
N ILE A 126 4.43 4.04 20.07
CA ILE A 126 5.71 4.74 19.93
C ILE A 126 5.45 6.25 19.95
N GLU A 127 5.80 6.93 21.05
CA GLU A 127 5.46 8.35 21.25
C GLU A 127 6.24 9.34 20.37
N GLU A 128 7.42 8.94 19.89
CA GLU A 128 8.35 9.83 19.16
C GLU A 128 8.29 9.67 17.62
N LEU A 129 7.20 9.12 17.07
CA LEU A 129 7.05 8.98 15.62
C LEU A 129 6.75 10.32 14.95
N THR A 130 7.54 10.67 13.94
CA THR A 130 7.42 11.91 13.17
C THR A 130 7.55 11.63 11.67
N PRO A 131 6.70 12.24 10.80
CA PRO A 131 6.89 12.14 9.36
C PRO A 131 8.22 12.75 8.94
N VAL A 132 8.97 12.05 8.07
CA VAL A 132 10.10 12.67 7.37
C VAL A 132 9.60 13.59 6.25
N ALA A 133 10.41 14.57 5.88
CA ALA A 133 10.06 15.50 4.82
C ALA A 133 9.96 14.79 3.46
N LYS A 134 8.91 15.12 2.70
CA LYS A 134 8.54 14.43 1.45
C LYS A 134 9.34 14.88 0.22
N ILE A 135 9.76 16.14 0.22
CA ILE A 135 10.26 16.83 -0.98
C ILE A 135 11.79 17.00 -0.94
N ASP A 136 12.41 16.91 0.24
CA ASP A 136 13.87 16.89 0.32
C ASP A 136 14.43 15.50 0.02
N LEU A 137 15.63 15.48 -0.56
CA LEU A 137 16.31 14.23 -0.88
C LEU A 137 16.76 13.50 0.40
N GLU A 138 17.10 14.23 1.45
CA GLU A 138 17.54 13.64 2.73
C GLU A 138 16.42 12.86 3.43
N GLY A 139 15.21 13.43 3.52
CA GLY A 139 14.04 12.73 4.07
C GLY A 139 13.63 11.54 3.20
N ALA A 140 13.66 11.68 1.88
CA ALA A 140 13.38 10.60 0.94
C ALA A 140 14.39 9.43 1.03
N MET A 141 15.69 9.74 1.09
CA MET A 141 16.75 8.75 1.29
C MET A 141 16.59 8.04 2.63
N THR A 142 16.26 8.79 3.69
CA THR A 142 16.03 8.24 5.02
C THR A 142 14.83 7.28 5.03
N LEU A 143 13.72 7.66 4.38
CA LEU A 143 12.53 6.81 4.22
C LEU A 143 12.86 5.50 3.47
N CYS A 144 13.62 5.60 2.37
CA CYS A 144 13.96 4.46 1.51
C CYS A 144 15.02 3.54 2.11
N HIS A 145 15.93 4.07 2.94
CA HIS A 145 16.80 3.25 3.78
C HIS A 145 15.99 2.42 4.78
N GLY A 146 15.03 3.06 5.47
CA GLY A 146 14.10 2.39 6.37
C GLY A 146 13.27 1.28 5.70
N LEU A 147 12.83 1.52 4.46
CA LEU A 147 12.16 0.53 3.63
C LEU A 147 13.08 -0.66 3.31
N GLY A 148 14.34 -0.38 2.97
CA GLY A 148 15.36 -1.41 2.76
C GLY A 148 15.56 -2.26 4.01
N GLU A 149 15.71 -1.66 5.19
CA GLU A 149 15.86 -2.39 6.46
C GLU A 149 14.64 -3.27 6.74
N PHE A 150 13.42 -2.77 6.54
CA PHE A 150 12.19 -3.56 6.68
C PHE A 150 12.19 -4.78 5.74
N HIS A 151 12.50 -4.58 4.46
CA HIS A 151 12.57 -5.68 3.49
C HIS A 151 13.67 -6.68 3.84
N HIS A 152 14.84 -6.23 4.26
CA HIS A 152 15.94 -7.08 4.71
C HIS A 152 15.49 -8.01 5.85
N TRP A 153 14.92 -7.45 6.92
CA TRP A 153 14.48 -8.21 8.09
C TRP A 153 13.25 -9.10 7.86
N SER A 154 12.52 -8.89 6.77
CA SER A 154 11.38 -9.73 6.36
C SER A 154 11.78 -11.01 5.61
N LYS A 155 13.01 -11.11 5.09
CA LYS A 155 13.50 -12.31 4.39
C LYS A 155 13.58 -13.49 5.35
N GLY A 156 13.23 -14.67 4.86
CA GLY A 156 13.13 -15.91 5.62
C GLY A 156 11.80 -16.11 6.35
N TYR A 157 10.85 -15.15 6.28
CA TYR A 157 9.55 -15.31 6.92
C TYR A 157 8.78 -16.51 6.35
N VAL A 158 8.25 -17.36 7.24
CA VAL A 158 7.32 -18.45 6.93
C VAL A 158 6.13 -18.33 7.90
N PRO A 159 4.88 -18.18 7.41
CA PRO A 159 3.70 -18.09 8.25
C PRO A 159 3.35 -19.43 8.90
N PRO A 160 2.65 -19.43 10.05
CA PRO A 160 2.11 -20.66 10.64
C PRO A 160 0.99 -21.25 9.76
N SER A 161 0.68 -22.53 9.92
CA SER A 161 -0.26 -23.29 9.07
C SER A 161 -1.70 -22.75 9.07
N GLU A 162 -2.08 -22.02 10.10
CA GLU A 162 -3.42 -21.47 10.32
C GLU A 162 -3.59 -20.10 9.65
N ALA A 163 -2.49 -19.46 9.24
CA ALA A 163 -2.51 -18.17 8.58
C ALA A 163 -2.86 -18.29 7.09
N GLY A 164 -3.60 -17.29 6.59
CA GLY A 164 -3.96 -17.19 5.19
C GLY A 164 -2.75 -16.80 4.35
N HIS A 165 -2.50 -17.52 3.26
CA HIS A 165 -1.41 -17.25 2.34
C HIS A 165 -1.54 -15.85 1.68
N SER A 166 -0.45 -15.06 1.67
CA SER A 166 -0.41 -13.70 1.13
C SER A 166 0.72 -13.52 0.13
N SER A 167 0.37 -13.58 -1.15
CA SER A 167 1.35 -13.50 -2.25
C SER A 167 0.85 -12.68 -3.44
N ARG A 168 1.77 -11.85 -3.94
CA ARG A 168 1.67 -11.04 -5.15
C ARG A 168 2.86 -11.29 -6.10
N ILE A 169 3.93 -11.93 -5.62
CA ILE A 169 5.17 -12.16 -6.38
C ILE A 169 4.95 -12.83 -7.74
N PHE A 170 3.99 -13.76 -7.85
CA PHE A 170 3.70 -14.49 -9.10
C PHE A 170 2.76 -13.75 -10.07
N LYS A 171 2.27 -12.55 -9.73
CA LYS A 171 1.16 -11.89 -10.44
C LYS A 171 1.60 -10.81 -11.43
N TRP A 172 2.89 -10.48 -11.54
CA TRP A 172 3.37 -9.32 -12.31
C TRP A 172 2.97 -9.39 -13.79
N GLU A 173 3.20 -10.53 -14.46
CA GLU A 173 2.82 -10.72 -15.89
C GLU A 173 1.32 -10.46 -16.10
N SER A 174 0.47 -11.08 -15.27
CA SER A 174 -1.00 -10.90 -15.33
C SER A 174 -1.46 -9.49 -14.98
N GLN A 175 -0.71 -8.73 -14.18
CA GLN A 175 -1.01 -7.33 -13.85
C GLN A 175 -0.72 -6.42 -15.06
N TYR A 176 0.41 -6.62 -15.74
CA TYR A 176 0.73 -5.89 -16.97
C TYR A 176 -0.25 -6.20 -18.10
N GLU A 177 -0.64 -7.47 -18.28
CA GLU A 177 -1.69 -7.89 -19.21
C GLU A 177 -3.07 -7.30 -18.86
N LYS A 178 -3.44 -7.26 -17.57
CA LYS A 178 -4.66 -6.59 -17.09
C LYS A 178 -4.63 -5.10 -17.46
N ILE A 179 -3.53 -4.39 -17.20
CA ILE A 179 -3.42 -2.95 -17.51
C ILE A 179 -3.51 -2.72 -19.02
N LEU A 180 -2.77 -3.47 -19.85
CA LEU A 180 -2.83 -3.38 -21.30
C LEU A 180 -4.26 -3.61 -21.83
N THR A 181 -4.98 -4.57 -21.26
CA THR A 181 -6.40 -4.82 -21.58
C THR A 181 -7.28 -3.62 -21.23
N LYS A 182 -7.06 -2.98 -20.07
CA LYS A 182 -7.81 -1.78 -19.64
C LYS A 182 -7.54 -0.55 -20.51
N ILE A 183 -6.32 -0.38 -21.03
CA ILE A 183 -6.01 0.67 -22.02
C ILE A 183 -6.90 0.51 -23.27
N GLY A 184 -7.10 -0.72 -23.76
CA GLY A 184 -8.08 -1.01 -24.81
C GLY A 184 -9.53 -0.67 -24.43
N TRP A 185 -9.92 -0.83 -23.16
CA TRP A 185 -11.25 -0.44 -22.69
C TRP A 185 -11.44 1.08 -22.68
N PHE A 186 -10.41 1.84 -22.25
CA PHE A 186 -10.45 3.31 -22.28
C PHE A 186 -10.71 3.84 -23.69
N ARG A 187 -10.11 3.21 -24.72
CA ARG A 187 -10.34 3.53 -26.14
C ARG A 187 -11.80 3.38 -26.55
N HIS A 188 -12.42 2.24 -26.24
CA HIS A 188 -13.83 1.99 -26.54
C HIS A 188 -14.77 2.95 -25.79
N ILE A 189 -14.46 3.27 -24.54
CA ILE A 189 -15.28 4.19 -23.73
C ILE A 189 -15.21 5.61 -24.29
N ALA A 190 -14.01 6.12 -24.63
CA ALA A 190 -13.84 7.44 -25.23
C ALA A 190 -14.50 7.55 -26.62
N GLN A 191 -14.48 6.49 -27.42
CA GLN A 191 -15.21 6.43 -28.70
C GLN A 191 -16.74 6.43 -28.51
N LEU A 192 -17.26 5.77 -27.47
CA LEU A 192 -18.69 5.66 -27.18
C LEU A 192 -19.30 6.95 -26.62
N TYR A 193 -18.49 7.70 -25.87
CA TYR A 193 -18.81 9.01 -25.29
C TYR A 193 -17.99 10.11 -25.96
N ARG A 194 -17.98 10.11 -27.30
CA ARG A 194 -17.18 11.05 -28.09
C ARG A 194 -17.54 12.53 -27.83
N GLU A 195 -18.73 12.78 -27.29
CA GLU A 195 -19.21 14.11 -26.89
C GLU A 195 -18.59 14.67 -25.60
N THR A 196 -17.94 13.87 -24.75
CA THR A 196 -17.40 14.35 -23.46
C THR A 196 -16.06 15.07 -23.61
N ALA A 197 -15.82 16.08 -22.77
CA ALA A 197 -14.78 17.08 -22.96
C ALA A 197 -13.36 16.51 -23.17
N ALA A 198 -13.01 15.44 -22.44
CA ALA A 198 -11.69 14.81 -22.52
C ALA A 198 -11.57 13.66 -23.56
N SER A 199 -12.61 13.30 -24.31
CA SER A 199 -12.61 12.07 -25.14
C SER A 199 -11.59 12.08 -26.28
N GLU A 200 -11.55 13.14 -27.09
CA GLU A 200 -10.54 13.26 -28.17
C GLU A 200 -9.10 13.32 -27.60
N LYS A 201 -8.93 13.94 -26.42
CA LYS A 201 -7.63 14.02 -25.73
C LYS A 201 -7.18 12.65 -25.22
N LEU A 202 -8.09 11.88 -24.62
CA LEU A 202 -7.82 10.51 -24.20
C LEU A 202 -7.47 9.63 -25.41
N LEU A 203 -8.22 9.72 -26.50
CA LEU A 203 -7.91 9.00 -27.74
C LEU A 203 -6.53 9.37 -28.30
N GLY A 204 -6.15 10.65 -28.26
CA GLY A 204 -4.85 11.14 -28.74
C GLY A 204 -3.63 10.65 -27.95
N VAL A 205 -3.79 10.16 -26.71
CA VAL A 205 -2.67 9.66 -25.89
C VAL A 205 -2.59 8.14 -25.77
N LEU A 206 -3.69 7.42 -26.06
CA LEU A 206 -3.76 5.98 -25.79
C LEU A 206 -2.75 5.17 -26.59
N ASP A 207 -2.46 5.53 -27.85
CA ASP A 207 -1.49 4.80 -28.69
C ASP A 207 -0.07 4.83 -28.10
N MET A 208 0.32 5.97 -27.51
CA MET A 208 1.62 6.14 -26.85
C MET A 208 1.74 5.21 -25.64
N PHE A 209 0.78 5.27 -24.71
CA PHE A 209 0.80 4.46 -23.49
C PHE A 209 0.58 2.97 -23.77
N GLU A 210 -0.21 2.61 -24.78
CA GLU A 210 -0.38 1.22 -25.23
C GLU A 210 0.92 0.66 -25.82
N GLY A 211 1.66 1.46 -26.60
CA GLY A 211 2.98 1.12 -27.13
C GLY A 211 3.99 0.86 -26.02
N GLN A 212 4.12 1.79 -25.06
CA GLN A 212 4.98 1.65 -23.89
C GLN A 212 4.66 0.39 -23.07
N ALA A 213 3.38 0.12 -22.79
CA ALA A 213 2.96 -1.06 -22.06
C ALA A 213 3.32 -2.37 -22.79
N LYS A 214 3.17 -2.41 -24.12
CA LYS A 214 3.56 -3.58 -24.94
C LYS A 214 5.06 -3.80 -24.91
N GLU A 215 5.86 -2.75 -25.12
CA GLU A 215 7.33 -2.82 -25.10
C GLU A 215 7.84 -3.32 -23.74
N MET A 216 7.34 -2.74 -22.64
CA MET A 216 7.75 -3.13 -21.29
C MET A 216 7.28 -4.53 -20.90
N LEU A 217 6.14 -5.01 -21.40
CA LEU A 217 5.72 -6.40 -21.23
C LEU A 217 6.63 -7.39 -21.99
N VAL A 218 7.09 -7.03 -23.20
CA VAL A 218 8.09 -7.83 -23.94
C VAL A 218 9.40 -7.89 -23.17
N ARG A 219 9.92 -6.74 -22.71
CA ARG A 219 11.15 -6.67 -21.90
C ARG A 219 11.02 -7.44 -20.59
N PHE A 220 9.89 -7.31 -19.89
CA PHE A 220 9.60 -8.07 -18.67
C PHE A 220 9.64 -9.58 -18.90
N ARG A 221 9.03 -10.09 -19.98
CA ARG A 221 9.03 -11.52 -20.31
C ARG A 221 10.42 -12.06 -20.65
N ALA A 222 11.32 -11.22 -21.15
CA ALA A 222 12.72 -11.57 -21.42
C ALA A 222 13.65 -11.45 -20.18
N SER A 223 13.17 -10.85 -19.09
CA SER A 223 13.95 -10.64 -17.86
C SER A 223 14.16 -11.93 -17.05
N ALA A 224 15.01 -11.86 -16.03
CA ALA A 224 15.21 -12.97 -15.09
C ALA A 224 14.02 -13.27 -14.16
N TYR A 225 12.92 -12.50 -14.20
CA TYR A 225 11.78 -12.63 -13.27
C TYR A 225 11.34 -14.09 -13.00
N ARG A 226 11.20 -14.92 -14.04
CA ARG A 226 10.75 -16.32 -13.88
C ARG A 226 11.74 -17.16 -13.05
N ARG A 227 13.05 -16.94 -13.25
CA ARG A 227 14.12 -17.59 -12.49
C ARG A 227 14.29 -16.98 -11.09
N MET A 228 14.02 -15.68 -10.95
CA MET A 228 13.99 -14.98 -9.65
C MET A 228 12.89 -15.54 -8.74
N VAL A 229 11.64 -15.60 -9.19
CA VAL A 229 10.52 -16.09 -8.36
C VAL A 229 10.63 -17.57 -8.00
N ALA A 230 11.39 -18.35 -8.77
CA ALA A 230 11.69 -19.76 -8.47
C ALA A 230 12.53 -19.95 -7.20
N LYS A 231 13.24 -18.91 -6.70
CA LYS A 231 13.91 -18.94 -5.37
C LYS A 231 12.93 -19.01 -4.19
N GLY A 232 11.63 -18.86 -4.45
CA GLY A 232 10.58 -18.98 -3.45
C GLY A 232 10.34 -17.69 -2.65
N GLU A 233 9.18 -17.63 -2.04
CA GLU A 233 8.64 -16.43 -1.40
C GLU A 233 9.43 -15.95 -0.18
N ALA A 234 9.85 -16.89 0.67
CA ALA A 234 10.66 -16.60 1.84
C ALA A 234 12.02 -15.99 1.47
N HIS A 235 12.60 -16.32 0.31
CA HIS A 235 13.86 -15.71 -0.16
C HIS A 235 13.69 -14.21 -0.42
N TRP A 236 12.58 -13.82 -1.04
CA TRP A 236 12.29 -12.43 -1.40
C TRP A 236 11.77 -11.59 -0.24
N GLY A 237 11.14 -12.23 0.75
CA GLY A 237 10.56 -11.53 1.90
C GLY A 237 9.26 -10.82 1.53
N LEU A 238 8.92 -9.79 2.30
CA LEU A 238 7.64 -9.10 2.23
C LEU A 238 7.80 -7.71 1.64
N ALA A 239 6.89 -7.37 0.73
CA ALA A 239 6.53 -5.99 0.46
C ALA A 239 5.43 -5.54 1.44
N HIS A 240 5.51 -4.29 1.88
CA HIS A 240 4.49 -3.59 2.65
C HIS A 240 3.20 -3.35 1.83
N GLN A 241 3.33 -3.19 0.50
CA GLN A 241 2.26 -2.88 -0.47
C GLN A 241 1.61 -1.49 -0.35
N ASP A 242 1.61 -0.91 0.86
CA ASP A 242 1.09 0.43 1.16
C ASP A 242 2.17 1.27 1.89
N TYR A 243 3.43 1.17 1.45
CA TYR A 243 4.50 1.96 2.06
C TYR A 243 4.44 3.42 1.59
N GLY A 244 4.68 4.36 2.51
CA GLY A 244 4.56 5.78 2.25
C GLY A 244 4.95 6.63 3.46
N TRP A 245 4.92 7.93 3.27
CA TRP A 245 5.31 8.97 4.24
C TRP A 245 4.55 8.92 5.58
N SER A 246 3.35 8.32 5.61
CA SER A 246 2.58 8.07 6.83
C SER A 246 2.90 6.75 7.52
N ASN A 247 3.38 5.75 6.77
CA ASN A 247 3.54 4.37 7.23
C ASN A 247 5.01 4.01 7.51
N GLY A 248 5.97 4.80 7.01
CA GLY A 248 7.34 4.87 7.49
C GLY A 248 7.58 6.21 8.19
N GLN A 249 7.75 6.20 9.51
CA GLN A 249 7.95 7.42 10.32
C GLN A 249 9.28 7.38 11.07
N MET A 250 9.95 8.53 11.20
CA MET A 250 11.18 8.65 11.99
C MET A 250 10.88 8.49 13.48
N GLY A 251 11.66 7.66 14.17
CA GLY A 251 11.62 7.48 15.62
C GLY A 251 12.98 7.05 16.17
N PRO A 252 13.03 6.48 17.38
CA PRO A 252 14.27 6.02 18.00
C PRO A 252 15.00 5.01 17.11
N GLY A 253 16.26 5.33 16.75
CA GLY A 253 17.10 4.45 15.94
C GLY A 253 16.80 4.42 14.44
N GLY A 254 15.95 5.32 13.92
CA GLY A 254 15.67 5.45 12.48
C GLY A 254 14.18 5.33 12.14
N ILE A 255 13.88 4.97 10.89
CA ILE A 255 12.49 4.78 10.44
C ILE A 255 11.87 3.54 11.10
N TRP A 256 10.65 3.70 11.61
CA TRP A 256 9.74 2.66 12.06
C TRP A 256 8.63 2.44 11.02
N VAL A 257 8.26 1.18 10.78
CA VAL A 257 7.22 0.79 9.82
C VAL A 257 5.95 0.37 10.55
N ILE A 258 4.81 0.94 10.15
CA ILE A 258 3.48 0.77 10.77
C ILE A 258 2.39 0.43 9.74
N ASP A 259 1.25 -0.08 10.21
CA ASP A 259 0.12 -0.60 9.40
C ASP A 259 0.48 -1.76 8.44
N LEU A 260 1.14 -2.80 8.98
CA LEU A 260 1.55 -4.01 8.25
C LEU A 260 0.37 -4.90 7.77
N ASP A 261 -0.90 -4.48 7.89
CA ASP A 261 -2.09 -5.25 7.50
C ASP A 261 -2.07 -5.68 6.02
N GLY A 262 -1.36 -4.92 5.17
CA GLY A 262 -1.26 -5.13 3.74
C GLY A 262 -0.16 -6.10 3.28
N VAL A 263 0.75 -6.54 4.17
CA VAL A 263 1.99 -7.23 3.76
C VAL A 263 1.73 -8.50 2.95
N ALA A 264 2.56 -8.72 1.93
CA ALA A 264 2.51 -9.88 1.06
C ALA A 264 3.90 -10.22 0.54
N TYR A 265 4.13 -11.50 0.23
CA TYR A 265 5.29 -11.90 -0.55
C TYR A 265 5.23 -11.27 -1.94
N ASP A 266 6.28 -10.53 -2.29
CA ASP A 266 6.42 -9.81 -3.56
C ASP A 266 7.91 -9.55 -3.83
N LEU A 267 8.28 -9.09 -5.02
CA LEU A 267 9.60 -8.50 -5.20
C LEU A 267 9.59 -7.14 -4.50
N ALA A 268 10.24 -7.06 -3.34
CA ALA A 268 10.06 -5.96 -2.39
C ALA A 268 10.41 -4.55 -2.95
N ILE A 269 11.24 -4.50 -4.01
CA ILE A 269 11.45 -3.30 -4.83
C ILE A 269 10.18 -2.60 -5.34
N ARG A 270 9.04 -3.29 -5.37
CA ARG A 270 7.76 -2.72 -5.80
C ARG A 270 7.31 -1.54 -4.92
N ASP A 271 7.60 -1.57 -3.62
CA ASP A 271 7.31 -0.44 -2.74
C ASP A 271 8.27 0.73 -3.00
N LEU A 272 9.55 0.46 -3.27
CA LEU A 272 10.51 1.49 -3.69
C LEU A 272 10.05 2.15 -5.00
N ARG A 273 9.58 1.36 -5.98
CA ARG A 273 8.99 1.86 -7.21
C ARG A 273 7.81 2.79 -6.93
N LYS A 274 6.87 2.40 -6.06
CA LYS A 274 5.72 3.25 -5.68
C LYS A 274 6.17 4.59 -5.10
N ILE A 275 7.15 4.60 -4.20
CA ILE A 275 7.71 5.85 -3.63
C ILE A 275 8.29 6.72 -4.74
N ILE A 276 9.07 6.14 -5.66
CA ILE A 276 9.67 6.87 -6.78
C ILE A 276 8.59 7.44 -7.70
N THR A 277 7.72 6.61 -8.28
CA THR A 277 6.77 7.06 -9.32
C THR A 277 5.76 8.06 -8.77
N SER A 278 5.26 7.87 -7.54
CA SER A 278 4.37 8.85 -6.90
C SER A 278 5.07 10.18 -6.60
N THR A 279 6.33 10.18 -6.18
CA THR A 279 7.05 11.44 -5.90
C THR A 279 7.38 12.21 -7.18
N MET A 280 7.73 11.53 -8.28
CA MET A 280 7.94 12.20 -9.57
C MET A 280 6.61 12.75 -10.15
N ASP A 281 5.50 12.05 -9.94
CA ASP A 281 4.14 12.47 -10.31
C ASP A 281 3.63 13.68 -9.49
N ASP A 282 4.03 13.77 -8.21
CA ASP A 282 3.78 14.94 -7.35
C ASP A 282 4.70 16.12 -7.66
N MET A 283 5.95 15.87 -8.04
CA MET A 283 6.91 16.89 -8.50
C MET A 283 6.63 17.36 -9.94
N GLY A 284 5.79 16.64 -10.69
CA GLY A 284 5.43 16.92 -12.08
C GLY A 284 6.53 16.69 -13.11
N SER A 285 7.69 16.15 -12.71
CA SER A 285 8.83 15.85 -13.56
C SER A 285 9.77 14.83 -12.90
N TRP A 286 10.53 14.10 -13.70
CA TRP A 286 11.49 13.11 -13.20
C TRP A 286 12.84 13.77 -12.86
N ASP A 287 13.33 13.58 -11.64
CA ASP A 287 14.65 14.03 -11.17
C ASP A 287 15.61 12.82 -11.02
N LEU A 288 16.58 12.72 -11.92
CA LEU A 288 17.56 11.63 -11.94
C LEU A 288 18.44 11.58 -10.68
N ASN A 289 18.78 12.72 -10.09
CA ASN A 289 19.62 12.77 -8.89
C ASN A 289 18.82 12.31 -7.67
N TRP A 290 17.56 12.73 -7.57
CA TRP A 290 16.65 12.27 -6.52
C TRP A 290 16.44 10.75 -6.61
N ILE A 291 16.13 10.24 -7.81
CA ILE A 291 15.90 8.79 -8.04
C ILE A 291 17.15 7.98 -7.69
N ARG A 292 18.34 8.42 -8.13
CA ARG A 292 19.61 7.77 -7.76
C ARG A 292 19.83 7.74 -6.25
N GLY A 293 19.61 8.87 -5.57
CA GLY A 293 19.79 8.96 -4.12
C GLY A 293 18.90 7.99 -3.34
N VAL A 294 17.61 7.88 -3.68
CA VAL A 294 16.69 6.97 -2.98
C VAL A 294 16.95 5.49 -3.29
N ILE A 295 17.33 5.15 -4.54
CA ILE A 295 17.73 3.78 -4.91
C ILE A 295 19.01 3.39 -4.19
N GLU A 296 20.00 4.28 -4.11
CA GLU A 296 21.24 4.03 -3.38
C GLU A 296 21.00 3.87 -1.87
N ALA A 297 20.16 4.72 -1.28
CA ALA A 297 19.80 4.64 0.13
C ALA A 297 19.07 3.33 0.48
N TYR A 298 18.18 2.87 -0.40
CA TYR A 298 17.56 1.54 -0.29
C TYR A 298 18.61 0.42 -0.43
N HIS A 299 19.46 0.49 -1.47
CA HIS A 299 20.47 -0.52 -1.77
C HIS A 299 21.44 -0.76 -0.60
N ARG A 300 21.84 0.30 0.11
CA ARG A 300 22.70 0.18 1.31
C ARG A 300 22.09 -0.66 2.44
N ALA A 301 20.75 -0.70 2.54
CA ALA A 301 20.03 -1.48 3.56
C ALA A 301 19.53 -2.84 3.04
N ASN A 302 19.12 -2.93 1.77
CA ASN A 302 18.74 -4.17 1.11
C ASN A 302 19.36 -4.21 -0.30
N PRO A 303 20.53 -4.84 -0.46
CA PRO A 303 21.26 -4.83 -1.72
C PRO A 303 20.44 -5.31 -2.92
N LEU A 304 20.61 -4.59 -4.01
CA LEU A 304 20.07 -4.88 -5.34
C LEU A 304 21.15 -5.55 -6.18
N ASP A 305 20.77 -6.58 -6.93
CA ASP A 305 21.53 -7.09 -8.06
C ASP A 305 21.06 -6.47 -9.40
N GLN A 306 21.75 -6.78 -10.49
CA GLN A 306 21.44 -6.23 -11.81
C GLN A 306 20.03 -6.58 -12.30
N GLU A 307 19.55 -7.77 -12.00
CA GLU A 307 18.24 -8.29 -12.39
C GLU A 307 17.11 -7.63 -11.60
N THR A 308 17.32 -7.43 -10.30
CA THR A 308 16.38 -6.71 -9.43
C THR A 308 16.34 -5.22 -9.80
N PHE A 309 17.49 -4.60 -10.12
CA PHE A 309 17.52 -3.23 -10.65
C PHE A 309 16.81 -3.13 -12.02
N GLU A 310 17.00 -4.09 -12.91
CA GLU A 310 16.29 -4.15 -14.19
C GLU A 310 14.77 -4.28 -14.02
N LEU A 311 14.29 -5.11 -13.09
CA LEU A 311 12.85 -5.21 -12.81
C LEU A 311 12.27 -3.93 -12.19
N LEU A 312 13.03 -3.24 -11.33
CA LEU A 312 12.68 -1.92 -10.82
C LEU A 312 12.56 -0.90 -11.97
N TRP A 313 13.53 -0.90 -12.89
CA TRP A 313 13.50 -0.04 -14.08
C TRP A 313 12.29 -0.34 -14.97
N ILE A 314 11.99 -1.61 -15.23
CA ILE A 314 10.84 -2.04 -16.06
C ILE A 314 9.51 -1.61 -15.45
N ASP A 315 9.31 -1.80 -14.13
CA ASP A 315 8.05 -1.40 -13.45
C ASP A 315 7.94 0.13 -13.26
N MET A 316 9.05 0.86 -13.29
CA MET A 316 9.07 2.33 -13.39
C MET A 316 8.75 2.85 -14.81
N ALA A 317 9.20 2.14 -15.84
CA ALA A 317 8.95 2.49 -17.23
C ALA A 317 7.49 2.18 -17.64
N PHE A 318 6.94 1.06 -17.16
CA PHE A 318 5.56 0.63 -17.39
C PHE A 318 4.56 1.75 -16.98
N PRO A 319 3.48 2.01 -17.74
CA PRO A 319 2.60 3.17 -17.54
C PRO A 319 1.60 3.00 -16.37
N ASN A 320 2.13 2.67 -15.19
CA ASN A 320 1.40 2.47 -13.94
C ASN A 320 0.65 3.73 -13.49
N GLU A 321 1.29 4.90 -13.49
CA GLU A 321 0.64 6.16 -13.07
C GLU A 321 -0.46 6.60 -14.05
N PHE A 322 -0.25 6.46 -15.36
CA PHE A 322 -1.30 6.70 -16.36
C PHE A 322 -2.53 5.82 -16.10
N TYR A 323 -2.34 4.51 -15.91
CA TYR A 323 -3.45 3.61 -15.60
C TYR A 323 -4.14 3.97 -14.28
N LYS A 324 -3.38 4.23 -13.21
CA LYS A 324 -3.88 4.62 -11.88
C LYS A 324 -4.78 5.85 -11.95
N HIS A 325 -4.40 6.87 -12.72
CA HIS A 325 -5.12 8.13 -12.85
C HIS A 325 -6.28 8.08 -13.87
N VAL A 326 -6.26 7.16 -14.85
CA VAL A 326 -7.30 7.07 -15.90
C VAL A 326 -8.35 5.99 -15.64
N LYS A 327 -8.09 5.01 -14.75
CA LYS A 327 -9.00 3.88 -14.47
C LYS A 327 -10.45 4.27 -14.15
N GLU A 328 -10.68 5.46 -13.60
CA GLU A 328 -12.00 5.96 -13.20
C GLU A 328 -12.97 6.15 -14.38
N VAL A 329 -12.45 6.26 -15.60
CA VAL A 329 -13.22 6.20 -16.86
C VAL A 329 -14.10 4.94 -16.96
N VAL A 330 -13.72 3.83 -16.31
CA VAL A 330 -14.50 2.58 -16.30
C VAL A 330 -15.69 2.64 -15.33
N PHE A 331 -15.61 3.45 -14.27
CA PHE A 331 -16.61 3.50 -13.20
C PHE A 331 -17.58 4.68 -13.37
N ARG A 332 -17.07 5.89 -13.67
CA ARG A 332 -17.84 7.13 -13.85
C ARG A 332 -17.54 7.82 -15.19
N PRO A 333 -17.68 7.14 -16.36
CA PRO A 333 -17.18 7.61 -17.65
C PRO A 333 -17.56 9.06 -17.99
N VAL A 334 -18.86 9.39 -17.98
CA VAL A 334 -19.34 10.70 -18.44
C VAL A 334 -18.87 11.83 -17.53
N GLU A 335 -19.10 11.69 -16.22
CA GLU A 335 -18.73 12.70 -15.23
C GLU A 335 -17.21 12.93 -15.23
N PHE A 336 -16.44 11.85 -15.04
CA PHE A 336 -14.98 11.92 -14.95
C PHE A 336 -14.34 12.50 -16.23
N MET A 337 -14.86 12.15 -17.41
CA MET A 337 -14.34 12.69 -18.69
C MET A 337 -14.78 14.13 -18.99
N ASP A 338 -15.86 14.63 -18.38
CA ASP A 338 -16.28 16.03 -18.53
C ASP A 338 -15.61 16.97 -17.51
N THR A 339 -15.28 16.50 -16.30
CA THR A 339 -14.86 17.37 -15.18
C THR A 339 -13.41 17.20 -14.70
N GLU A 340 -12.85 15.98 -14.74
CA GLU A 340 -11.60 15.65 -14.05
C GLU A 340 -10.48 15.25 -15.01
N LEU A 341 -10.76 14.33 -15.95
CA LEU A 341 -9.76 13.65 -16.77
C LEU A 341 -8.91 14.63 -17.61
N GLY A 342 -9.49 15.72 -18.11
CA GLY A 342 -8.79 16.66 -18.99
C GLY A 342 -7.50 17.21 -18.36
N ALA A 343 -7.59 17.68 -17.11
CA ALA A 343 -6.45 18.21 -16.34
C ALA A 343 -5.52 17.12 -15.82
N ILE A 344 -6.07 15.94 -15.49
CA ILE A 344 -5.29 14.75 -15.14
C ILE A 344 -4.36 14.35 -16.29
N LEU A 345 -4.86 14.34 -17.53
CA LEU A 345 -4.05 14.03 -18.71
C LEU A 345 -2.96 15.08 -18.98
N ASP A 346 -3.20 16.38 -18.73
CA ASP A 346 -2.13 17.40 -18.84
C ASP A 346 -0.99 17.10 -17.87
N ARG A 347 -1.31 16.82 -16.60
CA ARG A 347 -0.32 16.54 -15.56
C ARG A 347 0.48 15.26 -15.83
N VAL A 348 -0.20 14.19 -16.26
CA VAL A 348 0.45 12.93 -16.63
C VAL A 348 1.35 13.11 -17.86
N LEU A 349 0.92 13.84 -18.89
CA LEU A 349 1.76 14.13 -20.06
C LEU A 349 2.97 15.01 -19.71
N ALA A 350 2.82 16.00 -18.83
CA ALA A 350 3.94 16.84 -18.38
C ALA A 350 5.01 16.00 -17.65
N THR A 351 4.59 15.05 -16.80
CA THR A 351 5.50 14.15 -16.08
C THR A 351 6.15 13.11 -17.01
N GLU A 352 5.41 12.61 -18.00
CA GLU A 352 5.92 11.64 -18.98
C GLU A 352 6.97 12.25 -19.95
N ALA A 353 6.96 13.59 -20.11
CA ALA A 353 7.78 14.31 -21.10
C ALA A 353 9.29 14.12 -20.93
N ASN A 354 9.81 14.08 -19.69
CA ASN A 354 11.25 13.88 -19.42
C ASN A 354 11.60 12.48 -18.87
N LYS A 355 10.59 11.67 -18.51
CA LYS A 355 10.75 10.31 -17.95
C LYS A 355 11.69 9.43 -18.77
N TRP A 356 11.53 9.40 -20.10
CA TRP A 356 12.33 8.51 -20.96
C TRP A 356 13.79 8.95 -21.13
N GLU A 357 14.09 10.23 -20.96
CA GLU A 357 15.48 10.71 -20.89
C GLU A 357 16.13 10.24 -19.58
N VAL A 358 15.45 10.48 -18.45
CA VAL A 358 15.89 10.06 -17.12
C VAL A 358 16.06 8.55 -17.02
N LEU A 359 15.12 7.77 -17.55
CA LEU A 359 15.20 6.30 -17.55
C LEU A 359 16.38 5.79 -18.41
N LYS A 360 16.67 6.39 -19.57
CA LYS A 360 17.83 5.99 -20.40
C LYS A 360 19.17 6.27 -19.70
N GLU A 361 19.28 7.37 -18.97
CA GLU A 361 20.47 7.65 -18.17
C GLU A 361 20.56 6.78 -16.91
N LEU A 362 19.42 6.45 -16.30
CA LEU A 362 19.34 5.56 -15.15
C LEU A 362 19.66 4.10 -15.53
N GLU A 363 19.31 3.64 -16.74
CA GLU A 363 19.57 2.27 -17.19
C GLU A 363 21.05 1.90 -17.16
N LYS A 364 21.93 2.87 -17.48
CA LYS A 364 23.40 2.71 -17.43
C LYS A 364 23.88 2.31 -16.04
N ASP A 365 23.17 2.71 -14.99
CA ASP A 365 23.49 2.39 -13.61
C ASP A 365 23.30 0.90 -13.28
N LYS A 366 22.65 0.09 -14.14
CA LYS A 366 22.61 -1.38 -13.99
C LYS A 366 24.01 -1.97 -13.79
N SER A 367 25.01 -1.42 -14.49
CA SER A 367 26.42 -1.82 -14.40
C SER A 367 27.07 -1.60 -13.02
N LYS A 368 26.47 -0.80 -12.13
CA LYS A 368 26.97 -0.54 -10.77
C LYS A 368 26.65 -1.66 -9.79
N TYR A 369 25.70 -2.53 -10.12
CA TYR A 369 25.25 -3.63 -9.26
C TYR A 369 25.95 -4.94 -9.64
N ALA A 370 26.16 -5.81 -8.66
CA ALA A 370 26.63 -7.17 -8.93
C ALA A 370 25.56 -7.97 -9.68
N ALA A 371 25.96 -8.84 -10.61
CA ALA A 371 25.03 -9.77 -11.24
C ALA A 371 24.52 -10.78 -10.20
N GLY A 372 23.22 -11.06 -10.20
CA GLY A 372 22.61 -12.01 -9.28
C GLY A 372 22.67 -13.43 -9.81
N ASP A 373 22.72 -14.41 -8.90
CA ASP A 373 22.71 -15.81 -9.29
C ASP A 373 21.29 -16.27 -9.67
N TYR A 374 20.97 -16.19 -10.96
CA TYR A 374 19.75 -16.70 -11.59
C TYR A 374 20.08 -17.58 -12.79
N SER A 375 21.14 -18.37 -12.66
CA SER A 375 21.77 -19.18 -13.71
C SER A 375 21.03 -20.49 -14.05
N ALA A 376 20.09 -20.93 -13.20
CA ALA A 376 19.37 -22.19 -13.36
C ALA A 376 18.54 -22.22 -14.66
N GLU A 377 18.68 -23.29 -15.44
CA GLU A 377 17.97 -23.50 -16.70
C GLU A 377 16.45 -23.59 -16.50
N GLU A 378 15.68 -22.93 -17.38
CA GLU A 378 14.23 -22.86 -17.28
C GLU A 378 13.54 -24.23 -17.40
N GLU A 379 14.17 -25.21 -18.05
CA GLU A 379 13.66 -26.58 -18.19
C GLU A 379 13.55 -27.33 -16.85
N ASN A 380 14.41 -27.02 -15.88
CA ASN A 380 14.33 -27.59 -14.52
C ASN A 380 13.36 -26.84 -13.61
N ILE A 381 12.87 -25.66 -14.04
CA ILE A 381 11.71 -25.01 -13.41
C ILE A 381 10.44 -25.71 -13.92
N ARG A 382 10.25 -26.98 -13.50
CA ARG A 382 8.97 -27.70 -13.60
C ARG A 382 7.91 -26.91 -12.85
N ALA A 383 7.28 -25.96 -13.51
CA ALA A 383 6.40 -24.98 -12.88
C ALA A 383 5.27 -25.69 -12.11
N PRO A 384 5.28 -25.67 -10.76
CA PRO A 384 4.07 -25.97 -9.99
C PRO A 384 2.99 -24.89 -10.26
N TYR A 385 3.47 -23.71 -10.67
CA TYR A 385 2.81 -22.42 -10.71
C TYR A 385 2.20 -22.07 -12.06
N ALA A 386 1.63 -23.05 -12.77
CA ALA A 386 0.67 -22.71 -13.83
C ALA A 386 -0.48 -21.90 -13.20
N TYR A 387 -0.77 -20.70 -13.70
CA TYR A 387 -1.75 -19.77 -13.13
C TYR A 387 -3.14 -20.41 -12.86
N ARG A 388 -3.55 -21.36 -13.70
CA ARG A 388 -4.80 -22.14 -13.55
C ARG A 388 -4.83 -23.03 -12.30
N ASN A 389 -3.68 -23.45 -11.77
CA ASN A 389 -3.58 -24.23 -10.53
C ASN A 389 -3.82 -23.34 -9.31
N TYR A 390 -3.23 -22.14 -9.28
CA TYR A 390 -3.45 -21.15 -8.22
C TYR A 390 -4.91 -20.69 -8.13
N ALA A 391 -5.56 -20.46 -9.27
CA ALA A 391 -6.96 -20.02 -9.31
C ALA A 391 -7.98 -21.09 -8.88
N LYS A 392 -7.61 -22.38 -8.88
CA LYS A 392 -8.51 -23.48 -8.52
C LYS A 392 -8.19 -24.17 -7.19
N GLY A 393 -7.06 -23.85 -6.55
CA GLY A 393 -6.55 -24.61 -5.42
C GLY A 393 -5.87 -23.79 -4.34
N GLY A 394 -6.64 -23.38 -3.33
CA GLY A 394 -6.12 -23.04 -2.00
C GLY A 394 -5.62 -24.28 -1.25
N ARG A 395 -4.75 -25.11 -1.87
CA ARG A 395 -4.17 -26.32 -1.27
C ARG A 395 -2.65 -26.35 -1.46
N ARG A 396 -1.98 -26.08 -0.34
CA ARG A 396 -0.68 -26.63 0.10
C ARG A 396 0.19 -27.29 -0.98
N VAL A 397 1.26 -26.59 -1.37
CA VAL A 397 2.50 -27.26 -1.78
C VAL A 397 3.16 -27.80 -0.50
N LEU A 398 3.44 -29.10 -0.45
CA LEU A 398 4.26 -29.71 0.59
C LEU A 398 5.74 -29.56 0.21
N PRO A 399 6.65 -29.22 1.13
CA PRO A 399 8.08 -29.33 0.88
C PRO A 399 8.47 -30.78 0.55
N GLN A 400 9.31 -30.97 -0.47
CA GLN A 400 9.96 -32.25 -0.71
C GLN A 400 11.33 -32.25 -0.02
N GLU A 401 11.39 -32.75 1.20
CA GLU A 401 12.60 -33.31 1.80
C GLU A 401 12.22 -34.59 2.56
N GLU A 402 12.97 -35.67 2.38
CA GLU A 402 12.73 -36.93 3.08
C GLU A 402 13.18 -36.84 4.54
N PRO A 403 12.33 -37.20 5.53
CA PRO A 403 12.75 -37.22 6.92
C PRO A 403 13.58 -38.47 7.22
N VAL A 404 14.82 -38.27 7.66
CA VAL A 404 15.64 -39.32 8.28
C VAL A 404 14.88 -39.92 9.47
N THR A 405 14.69 -41.24 9.46
CA THR A 405 13.84 -41.94 10.43
C THR A 405 14.63 -42.44 11.64
N GLU A 406 14.62 -41.65 12.73
CA GLU A 406 14.92 -42.20 14.05
C GLU A 406 13.73 -43.04 14.58
N LYS A 407 14.01 -44.28 14.99
CA LYS A 407 13.00 -45.19 15.54
C LYS A 407 12.59 -44.76 16.95
N ARG A 408 11.28 -44.62 17.19
CA ARG A 408 10.67 -44.72 18.52
C ARG A 408 9.71 -45.90 18.57
N GLU A 409 9.82 -46.69 19.63
CA GLU A 409 9.10 -47.96 19.76
C GLU A 409 7.68 -47.78 20.32
N GLY A 410 6.76 -48.63 19.84
CA GLY A 410 5.70 -49.25 20.64
C GLY A 410 4.65 -48.35 21.33
N ARG A 411 3.53 -48.10 20.63
CA ARG A 411 2.19 -48.05 21.27
C ARG A 411 1.14 -48.73 20.39
N ASN A 412 0.42 -49.69 20.95
CA ASN A 412 -0.74 -50.31 20.30
C ASN A 412 -1.86 -49.27 20.16
N VAL A 413 -2.35 -49.06 18.94
CA VAL A 413 -3.50 -48.17 18.66
C VAL A 413 -4.69 -49.02 18.23
N ILE A 414 -5.68 -49.12 19.12
CA ILE A 414 -6.99 -49.67 18.79
C ILE A 414 -7.73 -48.62 17.94
N ARG A 415 -8.21 -49.01 16.75
CA ARG A 415 -9.01 -48.13 15.89
C ARG A 415 -10.49 -48.31 16.18
N LEU A 416 -11.15 -47.23 16.57
CA LEU A 416 -12.60 -47.13 16.60
C LEU A 416 -13.08 -46.57 15.26
N VAL A 417 -13.95 -47.27 14.55
CA VAL A 417 -14.61 -46.76 13.33
C VAL A 417 -16.08 -46.58 13.63
N VAL A 418 -16.59 -45.37 13.42
CA VAL A 418 -18.01 -45.02 13.52
C VAL A 418 -18.56 -44.97 12.10
N ASN A 419 -19.56 -45.80 11.83
CA ASN A 419 -20.24 -45.83 10.53
C ASN A 419 -21.24 -44.67 10.40
N PRO A 420 -21.70 -44.33 9.17
CA PRO A 420 -22.67 -43.25 8.95
C PRO A 420 -24.04 -43.44 9.64
N ASP A 421 -24.33 -44.64 10.15
CA ASP A 421 -25.52 -44.97 10.95
C ASP A 421 -25.33 -44.74 12.47
N GLY A 422 -24.17 -44.21 12.88
CA GLY A 422 -23.85 -43.87 14.26
C GLY A 422 -23.38 -45.03 15.13
N LYS A 423 -23.19 -46.24 14.59
CA LYS A 423 -22.70 -47.40 15.34
C LYS A 423 -21.18 -47.56 15.21
N ALA A 424 -20.53 -47.87 16.33
CA ALA A 424 -19.08 -48.08 16.41
C ALA A 424 -18.73 -49.56 16.51
N VAL A 425 -17.69 -49.99 15.80
CA VAL A 425 -17.16 -51.38 15.86
C VAL A 425 -15.66 -51.36 16.17
N LEU A 426 -15.24 -52.30 17.02
CA LEU A 426 -13.85 -52.54 17.40
C LEU A 426 -13.27 -53.69 16.56
N LEU A 427 -12.12 -53.46 15.92
CA LEU A 427 -11.40 -54.49 15.15
C LEU A 427 -10.02 -54.77 15.78
N PRO A 428 -9.67 -56.03 16.09
CA PRO A 428 -8.32 -56.40 16.48
C PRO A 428 -7.38 -56.39 15.27
N GLY A 429 -6.16 -55.86 15.43
CA GLY A 429 -5.15 -55.85 14.38
C GLY A 429 -4.51 -57.24 14.21
N THR A 430 -4.64 -57.81 13.01
CA THR A 430 -3.90 -59.02 12.61
C THR A 430 -2.46 -58.66 12.25
N GLY A 431 -1.51 -59.48 12.72
CA GLY A 431 -0.12 -59.45 12.29
C GLY A 431 0.27 -60.83 11.79
N GLU A 432 0.87 -60.89 10.60
CA GLU A 432 1.48 -62.11 10.05
C GLU A 432 2.98 -61.91 9.90
N GLY A 433 3.76 -62.87 10.41
CA GLY A 433 5.17 -63.06 10.02
C GLY A 433 5.25 -63.95 8.75
N ALA A 434 6.38 -64.55 8.39
CA ALA A 434 7.75 -64.47 8.89
C ALA A 434 8.70 -64.90 7.75
N GLY A 435 9.97 -64.48 7.75
CA GLY A 435 10.92 -64.84 6.68
C GLY A 435 12.37 -64.79 7.15
N SER A 436 12.94 -65.95 7.49
CA SER A 436 14.30 -66.09 8.04
C SER A 436 15.36 -66.31 6.95
N LYS A 437 16.56 -65.72 7.11
CA LYS A 437 17.84 -66.47 7.23
C LYS A 437 19.12 -65.61 7.31
N ASN A 438 19.99 -65.99 8.25
CA ASN A 438 21.47 -65.99 8.22
C ASN A 438 22.28 -64.68 8.00
N GLY A 439 23.04 -64.29 9.03
CA GLY A 439 24.20 -63.39 8.96
C GLY A 439 25.05 -63.43 10.24
N LYS A 440 26.23 -64.05 10.20
CA LYS A 440 27.06 -64.37 11.40
C LYS A 440 28.00 -63.22 11.86
N ARG A 441 28.38 -63.25 13.15
CA ARG A 441 29.55 -62.61 13.83
C ARG A 441 29.49 -61.09 14.06
N LYS A 442 30.17 -60.50 15.06
CA LYS A 442 30.54 -60.85 16.47
C LYS A 442 31.11 -59.55 17.11
N PRO A 443 30.97 -59.27 18.42
CA PRO A 443 31.28 -57.94 18.97
C PRO A 443 32.69 -57.81 19.57
N ARG A 444 33.20 -56.57 19.56
CA ARG A 444 34.28 -56.00 20.38
C ARG A 444 34.15 -54.47 20.30
N LYS A 445 34.53 -53.64 21.27
CA LYS A 445 34.72 -53.70 22.73
C LYS A 445 35.09 -52.25 23.10
N GLU A 446 34.85 -51.82 24.33
CA GLU A 446 35.18 -50.46 24.79
C GLU A 446 36.69 -50.19 24.81
N GLU A 447 37.10 -48.92 24.74
CA GLU A 447 38.00 -48.38 25.77
C GLU A 447 37.94 -46.84 25.94
N ARG A 448 38.38 -46.37 27.11
CA ARG A 448 38.32 -44.97 27.58
C ARG A 448 39.72 -44.38 27.75
N ALA A 449 39.89 -43.10 27.43
CA ALA A 449 40.77 -42.15 28.13
C ALA A 449 40.36 -40.72 27.68
N SER A 450 39.96 -39.72 28.47
CA SER A 450 40.36 -39.23 29.79
C SER A 450 41.81 -38.74 29.91
N GLN A 451 42.02 -37.42 29.79
CA GLN A 451 42.87 -36.70 30.74
C GLN A 451 42.49 -35.21 30.87
N LYS A 452 42.66 -34.69 32.10
CA LYS A 452 42.41 -33.30 32.54
C LYS A 452 43.74 -32.64 32.90
N ARG A 453 43.69 -31.31 33.10
CA ARG A 453 44.62 -30.39 33.80
C ARG A 453 45.50 -29.55 32.85
N GLY A 454 45.74 -28.26 33.12
CA GLY A 454 45.12 -27.44 34.16
C GLY A 454 45.73 -26.03 34.29
N SER A 455 44.85 -25.04 34.44
CA SER A 455 44.91 -23.94 35.41
C SER A 455 46.26 -23.32 35.81
N ARG A 456 46.36 -22.00 35.62
CA ARG A 456 46.85 -21.07 36.66
C ARG A 456 46.14 -19.72 36.53
N GLY A 457 45.60 -19.21 37.63
CA GLY A 457 45.09 -17.84 37.77
C GLY A 457 45.85 -17.11 38.88
N LEU A 458 45.16 -16.22 39.60
CA LEU A 458 45.58 -15.30 40.69
C LEU A 458 45.70 -13.83 40.21
N ASN A 459 45.21 -12.80 40.92
CA ASN A 459 44.25 -12.73 42.04
C ASN A 459 43.85 -11.26 42.31
N ARG A 460 42.58 -10.99 42.70
CA ARG A 460 42.12 -10.21 43.91
C ARG A 460 42.71 -8.79 44.22
N LYS A 461 42.02 -7.81 44.85
CA LYS A 461 40.77 -7.71 45.67
C LYS A 461 40.31 -6.20 45.73
N PRO A 462 39.31 -5.74 46.53
CA PRO A 462 38.46 -4.56 46.23
C PRO A 462 38.46 -3.47 47.36
N LEU A 463 37.34 -2.73 47.50
CA LEU A 463 36.95 -1.64 48.46
C LEU A 463 36.88 -0.25 47.75
N LYS A 464 36.01 0.72 48.07
CA LYS A 464 34.89 0.86 49.04
C LYS A 464 33.90 1.92 48.53
N ALA A 465 32.74 2.10 49.17
CA ALA A 465 31.72 3.09 48.81
C ALA A 465 31.84 4.41 49.62
N GLU A 466 31.33 5.52 49.09
CA GLU A 466 30.81 6.67 49.85
C GLU A 466 29.85 7.55 49.01
N GLU A 467 29.05 8.40 49.66
CA GLU A 467 27.86 9.10 49.13
C GLU A 467 28.15 10.53 48.58
N ARG A 468 27.05 11.24 48.20
CA ARG A 468 26.88 12.69 47.91
C ARG A 468 26.93 13.10 46.42
N THR A 469 26.10 14.01 45.89
CA THR A 469 24.90 14.73 46.40
C THR A 469 24.06 15.27 45.22
N ASP A 470 22.77 15.54 45.45
CA ASP A 470 21.89 16.28 44.51
C ASP A 470 22.29 17.74 44.30
N GLU A 471 23.08 18.07 43.27
CA GLU A 471 23.21 19.49 42.83
C GLU A 471 23.40 19.74 41.32
N ALA A 472 23.28 18.73 40.46
CA ALA A 472 23.45 18.89 39.01
C ALA A 472 22.15 19.24 38.22
N ARG A 473 20.97 19.15 38.85
CA ARG A 473 19.66 19.22 38.14
C ARG A 473 18.99 20.61 38.10
N ARG A 474 19.57 21.66 38.70
CA ARG A 474 18.91 22.98 38.88
C ARG A 474 19.39 24.13 37.97
N LYS A 475 20.32 23.93 37.02
CA LYS A 475 20.78 24.98 36.09
C LYS A 475 20.37 24.80 34.61
N GLY A 476 19.50 23.83 34.31
CA GLY A 476 19.04 23.54 32.93
C GLY A 476 17.66 24.09 32.54
N GLN A 477 16.85 24.59 33.47
CA GLN A 477 15.42 24.89 33.22
C GLN A 477 15.10 26.37 32.93
N ASP A 478 15.85 27.33 33.49
CA ASP A 478 15.55 28.77 33.30
C ASP A 478 15.87 29.32 31.89
N SER A 479 16.69 28.61 31.10
CA SER A 479 17.05 29.04 29.74
C SER A 479 15.98 28.73 28.69
N LYS A 480 15.11 27.72 28.92
CA LYS A 480 13.99 27.39 28.03
C LYS A 480 12.81 28.36 28.19
N GLY A 481 12.41 28.68 29.43
CA GLY A 481 11.28 29.57 29.71
C GLY A 481 11.43 30.97 29.10
N ARG A 482 12.68 31.50 29.05
CA ARG A 482 12.96 32.83 28.49
C ARG A 482 12.87 32.87 26.96
N LYS A 483 13.24 31.79 26.26
CA LYS A 483 13.10 31.68 24.79
C LYS A 483 11.65 31.48 24.36
N GLU A 484 10.86 30.74 25.11
CA GLU A 484 9.45 30.50 24.75
C GLU A 484 8.56 31.74 24.96
N LYS A 485 8.82 32.53 26.01
CA LYS A 485 8.10 33.81 26.23
C LYS A 485 8.34 34.81 25.09
N ALA A 486 9.58 34.93 24.61
CA ALA A 486 9.92 35.79 23.47
C ALA A 486 9.23 35.36 22.15
N ARG A 487 9.09 34.04 21.92
CA ARG A 487 8.40 33.52 20.72
C ARG A 487 6.89 33.83 20.76
N ARG A 488 6.24 33.68 21.92
CA ARG A 488 4.82 33.98 22.11
C ARG A 488 4.50 35.48 21.95
N GLU A 489 5.43 36.39 22.25
CA GLU A 489 5.25 37.84 21.98
C GLU A 489 5.42 38.20 20.50
N ALA A 490 6.28 37.50 19.75
CA ALA A 490 6.42 37.67 18.32
C ALA A 490 5.16 37.23 17.55
N ASP A 491 4.61 36.04 17.87
CA ASP A 491 3.39 35.52 17.24
C ASP A 491 2.15 36.38 17.53
N LYS A 492 2.09 37.03 18.70
CA LYS A 492 1.01 37.95 19.04
C LYS A 492 1.04 39.23 18.18
N LYS A 493 2.23 39.81 17.95
CA LYS A 493 2.39 40.95 17.03
C LYS A 493 2.09 40.58 15.56
N ALA A 494 2.38 39.35 15.13
CA ALA A 494 2.03 38.89 13.79
C ALA A 494 0.52 38.71 13.57
N ARG A 495 -0.24 38.32 14.61
CA ARG A 495 -1.70 38.14 14.52
C ARG A 495 -2.48 39.46 14.49
N ASP A 496 -2.05 40.47 15.25
CA ASP A 496 -2.74 41.78 15.26
C ASP A 496 -2.52 42.57 13.94
N GLY A 497 -1.43 42.30 13.21
CA GLY A 497 -1.17 42.89 11.89
C GLY A 497 -2.11 42.39 10.77
N LYS A 498 -2.77 41.24 10.94
CA LYS A 498 -3.58 40.60 9.87
C LYS A 498 -5.09 40.78 10.03
N ARG A 499 -5.54 41.69 10.91
CA ARG A 499 -6.96 42.00 11.17
C ARG A 499 -7.44 43.35 10.61
N LYS A 500 -6.65 43.99 9.73
CA LYS A 500 -6.99 45.24 9.03
C LYS A 500 -6.78 45.18 7.51
N GLN A 501 -7.23 44.10 6.88
CA GLN A 501 -7.48 44.02 5.45
C GLN A 501 -8.52 42.93 5.22
N ASP A 502 -9.79 43.35 5.10
CA ASP A 502 -10.90 42.74 4.36
C ASP A 502 -12.22 43.31 4.89
N GLY A 503 -12.77 44.30 4.16
CA GLY A 503 -13.97 45.00 4.59
C GLY A 503 -14.47 46.02 3.56
N LYS A 504 -15.32 45.55 2.64
CA LYS A 504 -16.02 46.32 1.57
C LYS A 504 -15.07 46.82 0.45
N SER A 505 -15.52 47.04 -0.78
CA SER A 505 -16.89 47.15 -1.32
C SER A 505 -16.99 46.63 -2.76
N GLY A 506 -18.22 46.33 -3.20
CA GLY A 506 -18.58 46.33 -4.62
C GLY A 506 -19.24 47.64 -5.06
N SER A 507 -19.28 47.87 -6.37
CA SER A 507 -19.97 48.97 -7.10
C SER A 507 -19.43 50.40 -6.94
N GLY A 508 -19.47 51.18 -8.03
CA GLY A 508 -19.29 52.65 -7.97
C GLY A 508 -18.50 53.28 -9.12
N LYS A 509 -19.20 53.84 -10.10
CA LYS A 509 -18.69 54.59 -11.27
C LYS A 509 -17.69 55.73 -11.00
N SER A 510 -16.89 55.99 -12.04
CA SER A 510 -16.45 57.32 -12.57
C SER A 510 -15.34 58.12 -11.88
N GLY A 511 -14.59 58.92 -12.70
CA GLY A 511 -13.96 60.16 -12.21
C GLY A 511 -12.46 60.40 -12.50
N LYS A 512 -12.13 60.69 -13.77
CA LYS A 512 -11.02 61.55 -14.29
C LYS A 512 -9.89 62.09 -13.36
N SER A 513 -8.68 62.14 -13.96
CA SER A 513 -7.57 63.10 -13.69
C SER A 513 -6.69 62.80 -12.44
N SER A 514 -5.37 63.06 -12.39
CA SER A 514 -4.49 63.91 -13.22
C SER A 514 -3.02 63.42 -13.30
N LYS A 515 -2.31 63.87 -14.35
CA LYS A 515 -0.88 64.31 -14.46
C LYS A 515 -0.02 64.30 -13.17
N SER A 516 1.31 64.11 -13.18
CA SER A 516 2.35 64.05 -14.24
C SER A 516 3.68 63.50 -13.64
N ILE A 517 4.69 63.05 -14.42
CA ILE A 517 5.92 63.79 -14.84
C ILE A 517 6.74 62.77 -15.72
N LYS A 518 7.00 63.03 -17.02
CA LYS A 518 8.29 63.49 -17.66
C LYS A 518 9.55 62.63 -17.31
N SER A 519 10.50 62.31 -18.22
CA SER A 519 10.70 62.66 -19.65
C SER A 519 11.94 61.97 -20.28
N GLY A 520 11.98 61.79 -21.63
CA GLY A 520 13.21 61.54 -22.43
C GLY A 520 13.01 60.61 -23.66
N LYS A 521 12.66 61.13 -24.87
CA LYS A 521 13.50 61.30 -26.10
C LYS A 521 14.33 60.06 -26.51
N ARG A 522 14.35 59.57 -27.77
CA ARG A 522 14.40 60.25 -29.11
C ARG A 522 13.93 59.24 -30.21
N LEU A 523 12.97 59.58 -31.11
CA LEU A 523 13.11 59.75 -32.60
C LEU A 523 14.02 58.71 -33.31
N LYS A 524 13.69 58.05 -34.44
CA LYS A 524 12.87 58.33 -35.66
C LYS A 524 12.53 56.95 -36.33
N GLU A 525 11.72 56.71 -37.37
CA GLU A 525 10.89 57.49 -38.33
C GLU A 525 9.69 56.60 -38.84
N THR A 526 9.01 56.95 -39.94
CA THR A 526 8.02 56.15 -40.75
C THR A 526 8.24 56.46 -42.27
N PRO A 527 7.44 56.02 -43.31
CA PRO A 527 5.97 56.24 -43.44
C PRO A 527 5.12 55.20 -44.24
N SER A 528 3.79 55.50 -44.26
CA SER A 528 2.76 55.12 -45.26
C SER A 528 2.21 53.67 -45.24
N ALA A 529 1.13 53.31 -45.96
CA ALA A 529 -0.29 53.75 -45.97
C ALA A 529 -1.13 52.68 -46.75
N ALA A 530 -2.48 52.65 -46.88
CA ALA A 530 -3.60 53.49 -46.47
C ALA A 530 -4.91 52.64 -46.28
N SER A 531 -6.04 53.27 -45.92
CA SER A 531 -7.42 52.71 -46.07
C SER A 531 -8.21 53.54 -47.11
N PRO A 532 -9.42 53.10 -47.55
CA PRO A 532 -10.63 53.68 -46.93
C PRO A 532 -11.90 52.78 -46.82
N ALA A 533 -12.76 53.15 -45.86
CA ALA A 533 -14.24 53.24 -45.83
C ALA A 533 -15.12 52.25 -46.65
N ALA A 534 -16.06 51.47 -46.10
CA ALA A 534 -17.25 51.76 -45.25
C ALA A 534 -18.55 52.09 -46.02
N MET A 535 -19.63 51.33 -45.79
CA MET A 535 -21.05 51.79 -45.70
C MET A 535 -22.03 50.63 -45.36
N SER A 536 -23.08 50.96 -44.61
CA SER A 536 -24.33 50.19 -44.35
C SER A 536 -25.52 51.11 -44.73
N PRO A 537 -26.83 50.85 -44.43
CA PRO A 537 -27.52 49.67 -43.88
C PRO A 537 -28.86 49.31 -44.59
N GLY A 538 -29.58 48.29 -44.12
CA GLY A 538 -30.97 48.00 -44.52
C GLY A 538 -31.83 47.40 -43.40
N LYS A 539 -32.93 48.05 -43.01
CA LYS A 539 -33.90 47.58 -41.99
C LYS A 539 -35.21 47.11 -42.65
N ARG A 540 -35.89 46.13 -42.07
CA ARG A 540 -37.38 46.10 -42.04
C ARG A 540 -37.92 45.38 -40.79
N LYS A 541 -38.95 45.98 -40.18
CA LYS A 541 -39.80 45.44 -39.11
C LYS A 541 -41.22 45.28 -39.65
N VAL A 542 -41.96 44.26 -39.23
CA VAL A 542 -43.43 44.34 -39.03
C VAL A 542 -43.80 43.53 -37.77
N LYS A 543 -44.81 43.99 -37.02
CA LYS A 543 -45.44 43.31 -35.87
C LYS A 543 -46.88 42.94 -36.25
N ARG A 544 -47.43 41.83 -35.74
CA ARG A 544 -48.56 41.76 -34.76
C ARG A 544 -49.20 40.36 -34.70
N SER A 545 -49.57 39.97 -33.48
CA SER A 545 -50.41 38.82 -33.07
C SER A 545 -51.91 39.23 -33.07
N PRO A 546 -52.87 38.43 -32.56
CA PRO A 546 -52.85 37.01 -32.14
C PRO A 546 -54.04 36.15 -32.68
N GLU A 547 -53.99 34.83 -32.53
CA GLU A 547 -55.20 34.05 -32.13
C GLU A 547 -54.86 32.66 -31.56
N SER A 548 -55.89 31.93 -31.11
CA SER A 548 -55.80 30.88 -30.08
C SER A 548 -55.79 29.44 -30.60
N GLY A 549 -55.14 28.53 -29.85
CA GLY A 549 -55.14 27.09 -30.16
C GLY A 549 -54.38 26.23 -29.15
N LYS A 550 -55.08 25.61 -28.19
CA LYS A 550 -54.49 24.60 -27.29
C LYS A 550 -54.25 23.28 -28.05
N LYS A 551 -53.05 22.68 -27.93
CA LYS A 551 -52.86 21.23 -27.65
C LYS A 551 -51.38 20.85 -27.40
N THR A 552 -51.10 20.55 -26.14
CA THR A 552 -50.22 19.48 -25.60
C THR A 552 -49.25 18.73 -26.54
N GLY A 553 -47.96 18.65 -26.16
CA GLY A 553 -47.08 17.60 -26.72
C GLY A 553 -45.54 17.78 -26.66
N VAL A 554 -44.93 18.22 -25.55
CA VAL A 554 -43.45 18.30 -25.47
C VAL A 554 -42.83 16.95 -25.11
N SER A 555 -42.01 16.41 -26.03
CA SER A 555 -41.34 15.11 -25.90
C SER A 555 -40.18 15.11 -24.90
N ARG A 556 -40.40 14.56 -23.69
CA ARG A 556 -39.32 14.23 -22.74
C ARG A 556 -38.62 12.92 -23.14
N LYS A 557 -37.66 12.98 -24.07
CA LYS A 557 -36.80 11.83 -24.46
C LYS A 557 -35.28 11.99 -24.22
N GLY A 558 -34.87 13.00 -23.45
CA GLY A 558 -33.45 13.19 -23.06
C GLY A 558 -32.92 12.21 -22.00
N PRO A 559 -33.55 12.09 -20.81
CA PRO A 559 -32.97 11.31 -19.70
C PRO A 559 -32.99 9.78 -19.93
N LEU A 560 -34.11 9.27 -20.46
CA LEU A 560 -34.32 7.84 -20.71
C LEU A 560 -33.33 7.23 -21.71
N LEU A 561 -32.77 8.03 -22.63
CA LEU A 561 -31.77 7.55 -23.59
C LEU A 561 -30.38 7.38 -22.94
N LYS A 562 -29.99 8.29 -22.03
CA LYS A 562 -28.73 8.19 -21.27
C LYS A 562 -28.74 6.99 -20.32
N GLN A 563 -29.84 6.78 -19.58
CA GLN A 563 -30.00 5.57 -18.73
C GLN A 563 -29.98 4.27 -19.54
N LYS A 564 -30.65 4.22 -20.70
CA LYS A 564 -30.65 3.02 -21.55
C LYS A 564 -29.27 2.72 -22.16
N LYS A 565 -28.47 3.74 -22.54
CA LYS A 565 -27.05 3.55 -22.89
C LYS A 565 -26.28 2.93 -21.71
N GLY A 566 -26.43 3.44 -20.49
CA GLY A 566 -25.73 2.94 -19.30
C GLY A 566 -26.00 1.46 -18.97
N LEU A 567 -27.26 1.00 -19.06
CA LEU A 567 -27.57 -0.43 -18.88
C LEU A 567 -27.01 -1.29 -20.02
N TYR A 568 -27.10 -0.82 -21.27
CA TYR A 568 -26.50 -1.52 -22.41
C TYR A 568 -24.97 -1.65 -22.27
N ILE A 569 -24.30 -0.72 -21.61
CA ILE A 569 -22.85 -0.79 -21.37
C ILE A 569 -22.49 -1.81 -20.31
N LYS A 570 -23.21 -1.91 -19.19
CA LYS A 570 -23.01 -3.02 -18.23
C LYS A 570 -23.30 -4.38 -18.87
N ALA A 571 -24.28 -4.46 -19.78
CA ALA A 571 -24.57 -5.67 -20.54
C ALA A 571 -23.51 -5.98 -21.61
N TYR A 572 -23.03 -4.98 -22.36
CA TYR A 572 -22.02 -5.14 -23.41
C TYR A 572 -20.64 -5.45 -22.83
N ILE A 573 -20.24 -4.82 -21.71
CA ILE A 573 -19.04 -5.22 -20.96
C ILE A 573 -19.20 -6.66 -20.45
N ARG A 574 -20.38 -7.07 -19.98
CA ARG A 574 -20.61 -8.49 -19.64
C ARG A 574 -20.55 -9.43 -20.85
N SER A 575 -21.09 -9.06 -22.01
CA SER A 575 -21.24 -9.96 -23.16
C SER A 575 -20.04 -9.97 -24.12
N ALA A 576 -19.30 -8.86 -24.23
CA ALA A 576 -18.07 -8.79 -25.00
C ALA A 576 -16.87 -9.42 -24.25
N PHE A 577 -16.98 -9.56 -22.93
CA PHE A 577 -15.96 -10.19 -22.08
C PHE A 577 -16.44 -11.50 -21.42
N SER A 578 -17.57 -12.08 -21.85
CA SER A 578 -18.01 -13.42 -21.46
C SER A 578 -17.29 -14.52 -22.27
N ALA A 579 -15.97 -14.58 -22.14
CA ALA A 579 -15.19 -15.80 -22.33
C ALA A 579 -14.78 -16.33 -20.95
N GLU A 580 -15.78 -16.85 -20.24
CA GLU A 580 -15.76 -17.47 -18.88
C GLU A 580 -14.92 -16.82 -17.76
N PRO A 581 -15.60 -16.18 -16.78
CA PRO A 581 -15.17 -16.13 -15.39
C PRO A 581 -16.07 -17.00 -14.48
N THR A 582 -15.47 -17.90 -13.70
CA THR A 582 -16.15 -18.56 -12.58
C THR A 582 -16.33 -17.60 -11.39
N GLN A 583 -17.43 -17.76 -10.65
CA GLN A 583 -17.89 -16.86 -9.58
C GLN A 583 -16.84 -16.50 -8.50
N THR A 584 -16.24 -15.29 -8.54
CA THR A 584 -15.54 -14.66 -7.40
C THR A 584 -15.58 -13.11 -7.39
N ASP A 585 -16.55 -12.47 -8.06
CA ASP A 585 -16.55 -10.99 -8.21
C ASP A 585 -16.70 -10.20 -6.90
N SER A 586 -17.34 -10.76 -5.86
CA SER A 586 -17.56 -10.07 -4.58
C SER A 586 -16.30 -9.96 -3.69
N GLN A 587 -15.22 -10.69 -4.00
CA GLN A 587 -13.96 -10.61 -3.25
C GLN A 587 -12.92 -9.68 -3.88
N LEU A 588 -13.08 -9.31 -5.16
CA LEU A 588 -12.13 -8.44 -5.86
C LEU A 588 -12.32 -6.97 -5.53
N GLN A 589 -13.55 -6.50 -5.30
CA GLN A 589 -13.83 -5.10 -4.96
C GLN A 589 -13.14 -4.63 -3.68
N ALA A 590 -12.89 -5.54 -2.73
CA ALA A 590 -12.18 -5.23 -1.47
C ALA A 590 -10.64 -5.08 -1.64
N GLU A 591 -10.05 -5.49 -2.76
CA GLU A 591 -8.61 -5.37 -3.02
C GLU A 591 -8.23 -4.23 -3.98
N GLU A 592 -9.18 -3.64 -4.71
CA GLU A 592 -8.91 -2.59 -5.72
C GLU A 592 -8.70 -1.18 -5.12
N GLY A 593 -8.88 -1.03 -3.80
CA GLY A 593 -8.63 0.21 -3.04
C GLY A 593 -7.17 0.49 -2.66
N VAL A 594 -6.21 -0.40 -2.97
CA VAL A 594 -4.77 -0.17 -2.74
C VAL A 594 -3.94 -0.64 -3.94
N PHE A 595 -3.71 0.28 -4.87
CA PHE A 595 -2.72 0.19 -5.96
C PHE A 595 -1.83 1.43 -5.96
#